data_AF-A0A392RTH0-F1
#
_entry.id   AF-A0A392RTH0-F1
#
_cell.length_a   1.000
_cell.length_b   1.000
_cell.length_c   1.000
_cell.angle_alpha   90.00
_cell.angle_beta   90.00
_cell.angle_gamma   90.00
#
_symmetry.space_group_name_H-M   'P 1'
#
loop_
_entity.id
_entity.type
_entity.pdbx_description
1 polymer ?
#
loop_
_entity_poly.entity_id
_entity_poly.type
_entity_poly.pdbx_seq_one_letter_code
_entity_poly.pdbx_strand_id
1 'polypeptide(L)'
;ANINRYFGLTVEEDDYQATLECLTDASLTEIMEGMTEDGTQWNYRKGVNEWSIKRMSLKHVMRVWYQFLKHTIMPTTHNEIVNKARLVLLHCITAGQKINVGRIIPQEIVSCAAKKSKEGMLYF
;
A
#
# COMPACT_ATOMS: atom_id res chain seq x y z
N ALA A 1 -1.35 -9.27 20.79
CA ALA A 1 -0.86 -7.92 21.13
C ALA A 1 -0.19 -7.34 19.88
N ASN A 2 -0.41 -6.06 19.55
CA ASN A 2 0.29 -5.42 18.43
C ASN A 2 1.56 -4.70 18.92
N ILE A 3 2.42 -4.33 17.96
CA ILE A 3 3.72 -3.70 18.22
C ILE A 3 3.60 -2.38 19.02
N ASN A 4 2.51 -1.62 18.83
CA ASN A 4 2.27 -0.38 19.57
C ASN A 4 2.17 -0.65 21.07
N ARG A 5 1.39 -1.67 21.47
CA ARG A 5 1.28 -2.07 22.87
C ARG A 5 2.60 -2.59 23.43
N TYR A 6 3.38 -3.31 22.62
CA TYR A 6 4.70 -3.82 23.04
C TYR A 6 5.67 -2.68 23.39
N PHE A 7 5.68 -1.61 22.58
CA PHE A 7 6.51 -0.43 22.83
C PHE A 7 5.86 0.64 23.72
N GLY A 8 4.66 0.39 24.26
CA GLY A 8 3.95 1.36 25.10
C GLY A 8 3.53 2.65 24.37
N LEU A 9 3.32 2.59 23.06
CA LEU A 9 2.98 3.75 22.24
C LEU A 9 1.48 4.09 22.33
N THR A 10 1.17 5.33 22.69
CA THR A 10 -0.15 5.96 22.50
C THR A 10 -0.21 6.50 21.08
N VAL A 11 -0.85 5.76 20.16
CA VAL A 11 -0.90 6.19 18.76
C VAL A 11 -2.03 7.17 18.54
N GLU A 12 -1.66 8.43 18.36
CA GLU A 12 -2.61 9.54 18.12
C GLU A 12 -2.63 9.98 16.65
N GLU A 13 -1.55 9.74 15.89
CA GLU A 13 -1.39 10.24 14.53
C GLU A 13 -1.08 9.09 13.54
N ASP A 14 -1.89 8.98 12.50
CA ASP A 14 -1.79 7.98 11.42
C ASP A 14 -2.12 8.66 10.08
N ASP A 15 -1.17 9.44 9.57
CA ASP A 15 -1.31 10.20 8.33
C ASP A 15 -1.60 9.29 7.14
N TYR A 16 -1.06 8.06 7.15
CA TYR A 16 -1.37 7.06 6.12
C TYR A 16 -2.86 6.77 6.04
N GLN A 17 -3.48 6.47 7.18
CA GLN A 17 -4.89 6.14 7.20
C GLN A 17 -5.76 7.36 6.87
N ALA A 18 -5.43 8.52 7.44
CA ALA A 18 -6.14 9.77 7.16
C ALA A 18 -6.06 10.12 5.66
N THR A 19 -4.88 9.96 5.06
CA THR A 19 -4.68 10.17 3.62
C THR A 19 -5.51 9.17 2.84
N LEU A 20 -5.45 7.88 3.15
CA LEU A 20 -6.18 6.83 2.41
C LEU A 20 -7.71 7.06 2.39
N GLU A 21 -8.27 7.53 3.51
CA GLU A 21 -9.71 7.78 3.68
C GLU A 21 -10.18 9.06 2.99
N CYS A 22 -9.37 10.12 2.99
CA CYS A 22 -9.73 11.43 2.44
C CYS A 22 -9.24 11.64 0.99
N LEU A 23 -8.47 10.72 0.42
CA LEU A 23 -7.85 10.91 -0.89
C LEU A 23 -8.88 10.95 -2.02
N THR A 24 -8.94 12.07 -2.71
CA THR A 24 -9.66 12.21 -3.97
C THR A 24 -8.88 11.59 -5.13
N ASP A 25 -9.57 11.25 -6.22
CA ASP A 25 -8.92 10.74 -7.44
C ASP A 25 -7.95 11.77 -8.05
N ALA A 26 -8.25 13.07 -7.93
CA ALA A 26 -7.36 14.14 -8.35
C ALA A 26 -6.07 14.17 -7.52
N SER A 27 -6.17 14.10 -6.20
CA SER A 27 -4.99 14.04 -5.32
C SER A 27 -4.17 12.76 -5.52
N LEU A 28 -4.85 11.64 -5.78
CA LEU A 28 -4.17 10.38 -6.11
C LEU A 28 -3.38 10.47 -7.41
N THR A 29 -3.94 11.15 -8.41
CA THR A 29 -3.29 11.42 -9.70
C THR A 29 -2.00 12.22 -9.49
N GLU A 30 -2.05 13.32 -8.74
CA GLU A 30 -0.87 14.14 -8.42
C GLU A 30 0.22 13.34 -7.69
N ILE A 31 -0.15 12.51 -6.71
CA ILE A 31 0.78 11.61 -6.02
C ILE A 31 1.42 10.63 -7.01
N MET A 32 0.63 10.05 -7.91
CA MET A 32 1.12 9.10 -8.92
C MET A 32 2.11 9.77 -9.89
N GLU A 33 1.81 10.98 -10.36
CA GLU A 33 2.73 11.78 -11.22
C GLU A 33 4.08 12.00 -10.53
N GLY A 34 4.06 12.43 -9.26
CA GLY A 34 5.28 12.65 -8.48
C GLY A 34 6.14 11.39 -8.33
N MET A 35 5.52 10.21 -8.31
CA MET A 35 6.18 8.93 -8.04
C MET A 35 6.60 8.14 -9.28
N THR A 36 6.07 8.47 -10.46
CA THR A 36 6.31 7.72 -11.71
C THR A 36 7.18 8.48 -12.70
N GLU A 37 7.82 7.75 -13.62
CA GLU A 37 8.56 8.34 -14.74
C GLU A 37 7.60 9.14 -15.66
N ASP A 38 8.09 10.19 -16.29
CA ASP A 38 7.28 11.05 -17.17
C ASP A 38 6.64 10.25 -18.32
N GLY A 39 5.38 10.58 -18.65
CA GLY A 39 4.62 9.90 -19.71
C GLY A 39 4.07 8.52 -19.32
N THR A 40 4.20 8.12 -18.06
CA THR A 40 3.64 6.86 -17.55
C THR A 40 2.14 6.78 -17.77
N GLN A 41 1.69 5.63 -18.28
CA GLN A 41 0.26 5.29 -18.40
C GLN A 41 -0.24 4.58 -17.14
N TRP A 42 -1.41 4.96 -16.66
CA TRP A 42 -2.03 4.37 -15.47
C TRP A 42 -3.23 3.50 -15.83
N ASN A 43 -3.52 2.55 -14.95
CA ASN A 43 -4.61 1.62 -15.15
C ASN A 43 -5.71 1.84 -14.12
N TYR A 44 -6.86 2.30 -14.59
CA TYR A 44 -8.07 2.41 -13.81
C TYR A 44 -8.99 1.21 -14.08
N ARG A 45 -9.25 0.42 -13.03
CA ARG A 45 -10.16 -0.72 -13.09
C ARG A 45 -11.58 -0.29 -12.72
N LYS A 46 -12.37 0.09 -13.72
CA LYS A 46 -13.77 0.54 -13.55
C LYS A 46 -14.64 -0.38 -12.69
N GLY A 47 -14.50 -1.70 -12.83
CA GLY A 47 -15.34 -2.67 -12.12
C GLY A 47 -15.11 -2.75 -10.60
N VAL A 48 -13.97 -2.28 -10.11
CA VAL A 48 -13.62 -2.28 -8.67
C VAL A 48 -13.23 -0.88 -8.17
N ASN A 49 -13.42 0.16 -9.01
CA ASN A 49 -13.08 1.55 -8.72
C ASN A 49 -11.65 1.71 -8.14
N GLU A 50 -10.66 1.06 -8.77
CA GLU A 50 -9.30 1.01 -8.25
C GLU A 50 -8.27 1.50 -9.29
N TRP A 51 -7.47 2.48 -8.89
CA TRP A 51 -6.30 2.94 -9.62
C TRP A 51 -5.08 2.09 -9.31
N SER A 52 -4.29 1.83 -10.36
CA SER A 52 -3.06 1.07 -10.25
C SER A 52 -2.03 1.48 -11.30
N ILE A 53 -0.76 1.24 -10.99
CA ILE A 53 0.35 1.47 -11.93
C ILE A 53 1.19 0.20 -12.08
N LYS A 54 1.93 0.11 -13.19
CA LYS A 54 3.00 -0.89 -13.31
C LYS A 54 4.13 -0.52 -12.36
N ARG A 55 4.66 -1.50 -11.62
CA ARG A 55 5.83 -1.32 -10.74
C ARG A 55 7.02 -0.72 -11.48
N MET A 56 7.22 -1.09 -12.74
CA MET A 56 8.34 -0.61 -13.55
C MET A 56 8.22 0.86 -13.97
N SER A 57 7.04 1.46 -13.81
CA SER A 57 6.81 2.87 -14.07
C SER A 57 7.17 3.76 -12.87
N LEU A 58 7.41 3.18 -11.70
CA LEU A 58 7.88 3.93 -10.53
C LEU A 58 9.31 4.43 -10.74
N LYS A 59 9.58 5.67 -10.30
CA LYS A 59 10.94 6.22 -10.18
C LYS A 59 11.82 5.28 -9.36
N HIS A 60 13.12 5.30 -9.64
CA HIS A 60 14.09 4.42 -8.98
C HIS A 60 14.00 4.43 -7.44
N VAL A 61 13.90 5.61 -6.82
CA VAL A 61 13.79 5.73 -5.35
C VAL A 61 12.51 5.07 -4.82
N MET A 62 11.40 5.21 -5.54
CA MET A 62 10.11 4.62 -5.19
C MET A 62 10.16 3.09 -5.30
N ARG A 63 10.87 2.55 -6.29
CA ARG A 63 11.04 1.10 -6.45
C ARG A 63 11.83 0.48 -5.29
N VAL A 64 12.84 1.18 -4.76
CA VAL A 64 13.60 0.71 -3.59
C VAL A 64 12.68 0.60 -2.36
N TRP A 65 11.92 1.66 -2.07
CA TRP A 65 10.96 1.63 -0.97
C TRP A 65 9.85 0.60 -1.19
N TYR A 66 9.41 0.41 -2.43
CA TYR A 66 8.41 -0.61 -2.77
C TYR A 66 8.92 -2.02 -2.52
N GLN A 67 10.20 -2.27 -2.81
CA GLN A 67 10.84 -3.55 -2.53
C GLN A 67 10.81 -3.89 -1.03
N PHE A 68 11.05 -2.90 -0.17
CA PHE A 68 10.88 -3.07 1.27
C PHE A 68 9.41 -3.35 1.62
N LEU A 69 8.51 -2.45 1.25
CA LEU A 69 7.09 -2.48 1.59
C LEU A 69 6.42 -3.82 1.25
N LYS A 70 6.67 -4.35 0.04
CA LYS A 70 6.04 -5.58 -0.45
C LYS A 70 6.52 -6.86 0.25
N HIS A 71 7.61 -6.79 0.99
CA HIS A 71 8.16 -7.94 1.72
C HIS A 71 7.95 -7.83 3.23
N THR A 72 7.74 -6.62 3.76
CA THR A 72 7.72 -6.36 5.21
C THR A 72 6.39 -5.85 5.73
N ILE A 73 5.74 -4.88 5.06
CA ILE A 73 4.56 -4.18 5.60
C ILE A 73 3.27 -4.61 4.92
N MET A 74 3.20 -4.61 3.58
CA MET A 74 2.01 -5.03 2.82
C MET A 74 2.37 -6.07 1.75
N PRO A 75 2.53 -7.34 2.15
CA PRO A 75 2.92 -8.41 1.25
C PRO A 75 2.02 -8.55 0.02
N THR A 76 2.60 -8.88 -1.13
CA THR A 76 1.85 -9.18 -2.35
C THR A 76 2.45 -10.36 -3.11
N THR A 77 1.59 -11.20 -3.68
CA THR A 77 1.97 -12.26 -4.62
C THR A 77 2.14 -11.72 -6.04
N HIS A 78 1.33 -10.73 -6.42
CA HIS A 78 1.43 -10.04 -7.70
C HIS A 78 2.33 -8.81 -7.57
N ASN A 79 3.51 -8.88 -8.18
CA ASN A 79 4.56 -7.86 -8.05
C ASN A 79 4.68 -6.94 -9.30
N GLU A 80 3.79 -7.11 -10.27
CA GLU A 80 3.81 -6.28 -11.49
C GLU A 80 3.07 -4.97 -11.32
N ILE A 81 2.09 -4.93 -10.43
CA ILE A 81 1.15 -3.82 -10.25
C ILE A 81 1.26 -3.29 -8.83
N VAL A 82 1.20 -1.97 -8.69
CA VAL A 82 1.10 -1.25 -7.42
C VAL A 82 -0.28 -0.62 -7.35
N ASN A 83 -1.03 -0.95 -6.30
CA ASN A 83 -2.40 -0.48 -6.12
C ASN A 83 -2.47 0.76 -5.20
N LYS A 84 -3.65 1.40 -5.14
CA LYS A 84 -3.89 2.63 -4.35
C LYS A 84 -3.31 2.56 -2.93
N ALA A 85 -3.64 1.52 -2.17
CA ALA A 85 -3.17 1.39 -0.78
C ALA A 85 -1.64 1.42 -0.64
N ARG A 86 -0.92 0.76 -1.56
CA ARG A 86 0.55 0.75 -1.57
C ARG A 86 1.15 2.04 -2.12
N LEU A 87 0.47 2.70 -3.06
CA LEU A 87 0.89 4.01 -3.57
C LEU A 87 0.83 5.07 -2.48
N VAL A 88 -0.28 5.13 -1.75
CA VAL A 88 -0.45 6.04 -0.61
C VAL A 88 0.60 5.76 0.46
N LEU A 89 0.85 4.49 0.79
CA LEU A 89 1.86 4.15 1.79
C LEU A 89 3.28 4.56 1.35
N LEU A 90 3.64 4.35 0.08
CA LEU A 90 4.91 4.82 -0.49
C LEU A 90 5.04 6.34 -0.42
N HIS A 91 3.97 7.06 -0.75
CA HIS A 91 3.92 8.52 -0.63
C HIS A 91 4.19 8.95 0.82
N CYS A 92 3.49 8.36 1.80
CA CYS A 92 3.70 8.68 3.21
C CYS A 92 5.14 8.41 3.68
N ILE A 93 5.73 7.28 3.26
CA ILE A 93 7.13 6.94 3.59
C ILE A 93 8.09 8.00 3.04
N THR A 94 7.92 8.36 1.77
CA THR A 94 8.85 9.28 1.10
C THR A 94 8.64 10.74 1.48
N ALA A 95 7.44 11.10 1.92
CA ALA A 95 7.12 12.41 2.49
C ALA A 95 7.46 12.53 3.99
N GLY A 96 7.91 11.45 4.65
CA GLY A 96 8.23 11.45 6.08
C GLY A 96 7.00 11.59 6.99
N GLN A 97 5.82 11.22 6.49
CA GLN A 97 4.56 11.26 7.23
C GLN A 97 4.48 10.14 8.28
N LYS A 98 3.67 10.36 9.33
CA LYS A 98 3.48 9.40 10.42
C LYS A 98 2.65 8.22 9.95
N ILE A 99 3.17 7.00 10.12
CA ILE A 99 2.53 5.76 9.70
C ILE A 99 2.37 4.83 10.89
N ASN A 100 1.14 4.39 11.15
CA ASN A 100 0.87 3.42 12.21
C ASN A 100 1.08 1.97 11.73
N VAL A 101 2.32 1.51 11.70
CA VAL A 101 2.64 0.12 11.31
C VAL A 101 2.00 -0.93 12.24
N GLY A 102 1.72 -0.58 13.50
CA GLY A 102 1.03 -1.45 14.43
C GLY A 102 -0.46 -1.64 14.18
N ARG A 103 -1.04 -0.84 13.28
CA ARG A 103 -2.35 -1.06 12.69
C ARG A 103 -2.25 -1.88 11.40
N ILE A 104 -1.32 -1.52 10.51
CA ILE A 104 -1.17 -2.15 9.18
C ILE A 104 -0.77 -3.63 9.29
N ILE A 105 0.28 -3.94 10.06
CA ILE A 105 0.83 -5.31 10.09
C ILE A 105 -0.22 -6.34 10.55
N PRO A 106 -0.97 -6.13 11.65
CA PRO A 106 -2.03 -7.06 12.04
C PRO A 106 -3.12 -7.22 10.98
N GLN A 107 -3.52 -6.15 10.29
CA GLN A 107 -4.52 -6.21 9.22
C GLN A 107 -4.02 -7.08 8.05
N GLU A 108 -2.76 -6.90 7.65
CA GLU A 108 -2.15 -7.68 6.57
C GLU A 108 -1.96 -9.16 6.96
N ILE A 109 -1.61 -9.47 8.21
CA ILE A 109 -1.55 -10.86 8.69
C ILE A 109 -2.91 -11.55 8.53
N VAL A 110 -4.00 -10.88 8.96
CA VAL A 110 -5.36 -11.40 8.82
C VAL A 110 -5.74 -11.56 7.34
N SER A 111 -5.45 -10.55 6.51
CA SER A 111 -5.69 -10.57 5.06
C SER A 111 -4.96 -11.73 4.37
N CYS A 112 -3.68 -11.95 4.70
CA CYS A 112 -2.88 -13.06 4.18
C CYS A 112 -3.42 -14.42 4.63
N ALA A 113 -3.83 -14.57 5.89
CA ALA A 113 -4.43 -15.80 6.40
C ALA A 113 -5.77 -16.11 5.70
N ALA A 114 -6.61 -15.10 5.50
CA ALA A 114 -7.91 -15.25 4.85
C ALA A 114 -7.82 -15.56 3.34
N LYS A 115 -6.75 -15.14 2.66
CA LYS A 115 -6.52 -15.50 1.25
C LYS A 115 -6.16 -16.99 1.11
N LYS A 116 -5.31 -17.51 2.00
CA LYS A 116 -4.94 -18.93 2.00
C LYS A 116 -6.11 -19.87 2.26
N SER A 117 -7.08 -19.47 3.09
CA SER A 117 -8.27 -20.30 3.34
C SER A 117 -9.23 -20.38 2.15
N LYS A 118 -9.20 -19.40 1.23
CA LYS A 118 -10.02 -19.40 0.00
C LYS A 118 -9.36 -20.17 -1.15
N GLU A 119 -8.03 -20.14 -1.23
CA GLU A 119 -7.25 -20.92 -2.23
C GLU A 119 -7.11 -22.40 -1.82
N GLY A 120 -7.32 -22.72 -0.54
CA GLY A 120 -7.27 -24.09 0.01
C GLY A 120 -8.55 -24.91 -0.13
N MET A 121 -9.49 -24.54 -1.00
CA MET A 121 -10.58 -25.44 -1.40
C MET A 121 -9.99 -26.51 -2.32
N LEU A 122 -9.58 -27.64 -1.73
CA LEU A 122 -9.39 -28.88 -2.47
C LEU A 122 -10.74 -29.25 -3.08
N TYR A 123 -10.87 -29.04 -4.38
CA TYR A 123 -11.93 -29.64 -5.17
C TYR A 123 -11.68 -31.16 -5.14
N PHE A 124 -12.43 -31.87 -4.32
CA PHE A 124 -12.59 -33.32 -4.40
C PHE A 124 -13.72 -33.65 -5.38
#